data_AF-A0A918GG93-F1
#
_entry.id   AF-A0A918GG93-F1
#
_cell.length_a   1.000
_cell.length_b   1.000
_cell.length_c   1.000
_cell.angle_alpha   90.00
_cell.angle_beta   90.00
_cell.angle_gamma   90.00
#
_symmetry.space_group_name_H-M   'P 1'
#
loop_
_entity.id
_entity.type
_entity.pdbx_description
1 polymer ?
#
loop_
_entity_poly.entity_id
_entity_poly.type
_entity_poly.pdbx_seq_one_letter_code
_entity_poly.pdbx_strand_id
1 'polypeptide(L)'
;MRWRNGDREADDHDPGLRGRSDAGQRGTSDDRRNGFERGGWALGKGDDETRAFITRTYQRADAFLFGRRTYELFARSWGAIDQMRAHPIGVALNTTPKYLTSTRLTAPGWEGTTVLRDGRAIRELKARPGGELQVHGSGVLTRWLLENDLVDEMTLIVIPVIVGQGARLFPETGPDLGLDLAESRVDSKGVTIQVYRPAGRPQYATTTQS
;
A
#
# COMPACT_ATOMS: atom_id res chain seq x y z
N MET A 1 -13.54 -5.77 5.64
CA MET A 1 -14.68 -6.46 6.27
C MET A 1 -14.42 -7.97 6.28
N ARG A 2 -14.76 -8.74 7.34
CA ARG A 2 -14.50 -10.20 7.41
C ARG A 2 -15.77 -10.98 7.78
N TRP A 3 -15.99 -12.10 7.09
CA TRP A 3 -16.92 -13.18 7.45
C TRP A 3 -16.19 -14.53 7.29
N ARG A 4 -16.55 -15.53 8.11
CA ARG A 4 -15.84 -16.83 8.26
C ARG A 4 -16.81 -18.00 7.98
N ASN A 5 -16.39 -18.93 7.12
CA ASN A 5 -16.73 -20.36 7.07
C ASN A 5 -15.42 -21.01 6.54
N GLY A 6 -14.79 -21.98 7.18
CA GLY A 6 -15.31 -23.29 7.57
C GLY A 6 -14.45 -24.32 6.83
N ASP A 7 -13.42 -24.81 7.52
CA ASP A 7 -12.58 -26.01 7.36
C ASP A 7 -12.38 -26.67 5.98
N ARG A 8 -11.11 -26.90 5.61
CA ARG A 8 -10.51 -28.25 5.56
C ARG A 8 -9.00 -28.24 5.29
N GLU A 9 -8.38 -29.17 5.99
CA GLU A 9 -6.99 -29.64 6.01
C GLU A 9 -6.60 -30.37 4.71
N ALA A 10 -5.35 -30.23 4.29
CA ALA A 10 -4.58 -31.27 3.61
C ALA A 10 -3.09 -30.92 3.69
N ASP A 11 -2.38 -31.68 4.52
CA ASP A 11 -0.94 -31.91 4.42
C ASP A 11 -0.59 -32.55 3.07
N ASP A 12 0.49 -32.11 2.44
CA ASP A 12 1.43 -33.06 1.84
C ASP A 12 2.83 -32.45 1.73
N HIS A 13 3.82 -33.27 2.07
CA HIS A 13 5.22 -32.94 2.30
C HIS A 13 6.05 -33.73 1.28
N ASP A 14 6.86 -33.09 0.42
CA ASP A 14 8.16 -33.67 -0.01
C ASP A 14 9.08 -32.59 -0.66
N PRO A 15 10.40 -32.64 -0.44
CA PRO A 15 11.30 -31.51 -0.60
C PRO A 15 12.10 -31.55 -1.92
N GLY A 16 12.65 -30.40 -2.26
CA GLY A 16 13.99 -30.34 -2.84
C GLY A 16 14.07 -29.84 -4.27
N LEU A 17 14.19 -28.53 -4.43
CA LEU A 17 14.98 -27.95 -5.51
C LEU A 17 15.69 -26.68 -5.02
N ARG A 18 16.93 -26.87 -4.56
CA ARG A 18 17.93 -25.80 -4.45
C ARG A 18 18.38 -25.44 -5.86
N GLY A 19 18.16 -24.19 -6.27
CA GLY A 19 18.64 -23.74 -7.57
C GLY A 19 18.45 -22.25 -7.83
N ARG A 20 19.42 -21.45 -7.36
CA ARG A 20 19.82 -20.14 -7.92
C ARG A 20 18.78 -19.01 -7.88
N SER A 21 18.64 -18.39 -6.72
CA SER A 21 18.11 -17.02 -6.58
C SER A 21 19.24 -16.02 -6.75
N ASP A 22 19.44 -15.51 -7.96
CA ASP A 22 20.23 -14.30 -8.20
C ASP A 22 19.58 -13.47 -9.31
N ALA A 23 18.32 -13.11 -9.08
CA ALA A 23 17.65 -12.01 -9.76
C ALA A 23 17.40 -10.92 -8.72
N GLY A 24 18.50 -10.29 -8.28
CA GLY A 24 18.45 -9.10 -7.45
C GLY A 24 17.59 -8.06 -8.14
N GLN A 25 16.42 -7.79 -7.57
CA GLN A 25 15.51 -6.73 -7.97
C GLN A 25 16.20 -5.39 -7.67
N ARG A 26 17.10 -4.97 -8.57
CA ARG A 26 17.66 -3.63 -8.57
C ARG A 26 16.49 -2.69 -8.86
N GLY A 27 15.90 -2.16 -7.80
CA GLY A 27 15.01 -1.01 -7.88
C GLY A 27 15.72 0.06 -8.69
N THR A 28 15.30 0.24 -9.93
CA THR A 28 15.75 1.31 -10.81
C THR A 28 15.58 2.63 -10.06
N SER A 29 16.61 3.49 -10.11
CA SER A 29 16.83 4.89 -9.65
C SER A 29 15.68 5.81 -9.17
N ASP A 30 14.50 5.32 -8.79
CA ASP A 30 13.25 6.06 -8.79
C ASP A 30 12.99 6.87 -7.51
N ASP A 31 14.03 7.41 -6.85
CA ASP A 31 13.79 8.52 -5.92
C ASP A 31 14.97 9.47 -5.65
N ARG A 32 15.99 9.53 -6.52
CA ARG A 32 17.11 10.48 -6.32
C ARG A 32 16.75 11.95 -6.59
N ARG A 33 15.54 12.22 -7.07
CA ARG A 33 15.10 13.55 -7.57
C ARG A 33 14.85 14.58 -6.48
N ASN A 34 14.67 14.16 -5.23
CA ASN A 34 14.51 15.06 -4.08
C ASN A 34 15.82 15.27 -3.30
N GLY A 35 16.97 15.01 -3.92
CA GLY A 35 18.27 15.05 -3.25
C GLY A 35 18.55 13.83 -2.37
N PHE A 36 17.74 12.77 -2.46
CA PHE A 36 17.98 11.54 -1.69
C PHE A 36 19.14 10.74 -2.28
N GLU A 37 20.10 10.36 -1.44
CA GLU A 37 21.24 9.52 -1.84
C GLU A 37 20.81 8.09 -2.18
N ARG A 38 19.71 7.62 -1.57
CA ARG A 38 19.20 6.24 -1.61
C ARG A 38 17.81 6.20 -2.26
N GLY A 39 17.51 5.13 -2.99
CA GLY A 39 16.20 4.90 -3.61
C GLY A 39 15.87 3.42 -3.69
N GLY A 40 14.61 3.11 -4.00
CA GLY A 40 14.09 1.75 -4.01
C GLY A 40 13.42 1.35 -2.69
N TRP A 41 12.65 0.26 -2.73
CA TRP A 41 12.06 -0.32 -1.53
C TRP A 41 13.16 -0.96 -0.68
N ALA A 42 13.07 -0.79 0.65
CA ALA A 42 13.95 -1.54 1.53
C ALA A 42 13.75 -3.03 1.25
N LEU A 43 14.83 -3.74 0.90
CA LEU A 43 14.83 -5.21 0.85
C LEU A 43 14.66 -5.68 2.30
N GLY A 44 13.40 -5.84 2.70
CA GLY A 44 13.05 -6.21 4.05
C GLY A 44 13.48 -7.65 4.34
N LYS A 45 13.65 -7.93 5.64
CA LYS A 45 13.80 -9.31 6.11
C LYS A 45 12.50 -10.11 6.04
N GLY A 46 11.38 -9.54 5.58
CA GLY A 46 10.05 -10.14 5.65
C GLY A 46 10.05 -11.59 5.19
N ASP A 47 9.48 -12.45 6.04
CA ASP A 47 9.34 -13.86 5.72
C ASP A 47 8.13 -14.12 4.81
N ASP A 48 7.85 -15.39 4.56
CA ASP A 48 6.78 -15.81 3.68
C ASP A 48 5.40 -15.43 4.23
N GLU A 49 5.25 -15.23 5.54
CA GLU A 49 4.00 -14.75 6.14
C GLU A 49 3.71 -13.31 5.72
N THR A 50 4.73 -12.43 5.81
CA THR A 50 4.62 -11.03 5.36
C THR A 50 4.27 -10.97 3.86
N ARG A 51 4.93 -11.77 3.03
CA ARG A 51 4.66 -11.82 1.57
C ARG A 51 3.25 -12.34 1.27
N ALA A 52 2.82 -13.39 1.97
CA ALA A 52 1.50 -13.95 1.81
C ALA A 52 0.41 -12.96 2.27
N PHE A 53 0.67 -12.21 3.34
CA PHE A 53 -0.23 -11.14 3.77
C PHE A 53 -0.38 -10.07 2.70
N ILE A 54 0.73 -9.52 2.19
CA ILE A 54 0.69 -8.50 1.13
C ILE A 54 -0.10 -9.03 -0.07
N THR A 55 0.16 -10.26 -0.50
CA THR A 55 -0.56 -10.89 -1.62
C THR A 55 -2.06 -10.97 -1.36
N ARG A 56 -2.48 -11.47 -0.19
CA ARG A 56 -3.90 -11.55 0.19
C ARG A 56 -4.54 -10.17 0.28
N THR A 57 -3.81 -9.15 0.72
CA THR A 57 -4.31 -7.77 0.75
C THR A 57 -4.65 -7.32 -0.67
N TYR A 58 -3.75 -7.45 -1.64
CA TYR A 58 -4.05 -7.06 -3.03
C TYR A 58 -5.22 -7.84 -3.64
N GLN A 59 -5.33 -9.14 -3.34
CA GLN A 59 -6.43 -9.99 -3.86
C GLN A 59 -7.81 -9.64 -3.32
N ARG A 60 -7.88 -8.91 -2.21
CA ARG A 60 -9.15 -8.48 -1.58
C ARG A 60 -9.66 -7.13 -2.12
N ALA A 61 -8.87 -6.44 -2.93
CA ALA A 61 -9.26 -5.14 -3.45
C ALA A 61 -10.40 -5.27 -4.47
N ASP A 62 -11.45 -4.49 -4.30
CA ASP A 62 -12.50 -4.31 -5.31
C ASP A 62 -12.15 -3.18 -6.29
N ALA A 63 -11.26 -2.28 -5.87
CA ALA A 63 -10.73 -1.22 -6.71
C ALA A 63 -9.39 -0.71 -6.16
N PHE A 64 -8.57 -0.14 -7.04
CA PHE A 64 -7.34 0.56 -6.66
C PHE A 64 -7.42 2.04 -7.00
N LEU A 65 -7.01 2.90 -6.07
CA LEU A 65 -6.88 4.34 -6.29
C LEU A 65 -5.40 4.74 -6.25
N PHE A 66 -4.96 5.40 -7.32
CA PHE A 66 -3.57 5.80 -7.50
C PHE A 66 -3.42 7.31 -7.62
N GLY A 67 -2.31 7.81 -7.06
CA GLY A 67 -1.72 9.07 -7.52
C GLY A 67 -0.90 8.87 -8.78
N ARG A 68 -0.75 9.92 -9.59
CA ARG A 68 -0.08 9.86 -10.90
C ARG A 68 1.26 9.14 -10.92
N ARG A 69 2.17 9.47 -10.00
CA ARG A 69 3.53 8.89 -9.99
C ARG A 69 3.50 7.38 -9.75
N THR A 70 2.79 6.94 -8.72
CA THR A 70 2.64 5.52 -8.41
C THR A 70 1.96 4.76 -9.54
N TYR A 71 0.93 5.36 -10.15
CA TYR A 71 0.26 4.79 -11.31
C TYR A 71 1.24 4.52 -12.46
N GLU A 72 2.05 5.51 -12.84
CA GLU A 72 2.97 5.35 -13.96
C GLU A 72 4.08 4.32 -13.67
N LEU A 73 4.55 4.25 -12.42
CA LEU A 73 5.50 3.20 -12.00
C LEU A 73 4.85 1.82 -12.09
N PHE A 74 3.64 1.66 -11.55
CA PHE A 74 2.95 0.37 -11.53
C PHE A 74 2.56 -0.06 -12.95
N ALA A 75 2.09 0.86 -13.80
CA ALA A 75 1.77 0.57 -15.20
C ALA A 75 2.98 0.05 -15.98
N ARG A 76 4.17 0.64 -15.76
CA ARG A 76 5.42 0.21 -16.40
C ARG A 76 5.95 -1.14 -15.91
N SER A 77 5.52 -1.57 -14.73
CA SER A 77 5.97 -2.82 -14.11
C SER A 77 4.84 -3.86 -14.12
N TRP A 78 3.89 -3.75 -13.19
CA TRP A 78 2.75 -4.64 -13.03
C TRP A 78 1.80 -4.68 -14.24
N GLY A 79 1.78 -3.64 -15.08
CA GLY A 79 0.95 -3.60 -16.30
C GLY A 79 1.65 -4.09 -17.57
N ALA A 80 2.98 -4.15 -17.59
CA ALA A 80 3.76 -4.35 -18.82
C ALA A 80 4.71 -5.56 -18.79
N ILE A 81 5.19 -5.99 -17.62
CA ILE A 81 6.15 -7.08 -17.50
C ILE A 81 5.41 -8.41 -17.26
N ASP A 82 5.54 -9.36 -18.19
CA ASP A 82 4.82 -10.65 -18.16
C ASP A 82 4.93 -11.40 -16.83
N GLN A 83 6.14 -11.54 -16.29
CA GLN A 83 6.37 -12.21 -15.01
C GLN A 83 5.63 -11.51 -13.85
N MET A 84 5.57 -10.17 -13.88
CA MET A 84 4.86 -9.40 -12.86
C MET A 84 3.35 -9.49 -13.04
N ARG A 85 2.85 -9.52 -14.29
CA ARG A 85 1.43 -9.73 -14.60
C ARG A 85 0.94 -11.10 -14.13
N ALA A 86 1.77 -12.14 -14.29
CA ALA A 86 1.46 -13.50 -13.88
C ALA A 86 1.53 -13.70 -12.36
N HIS A 87 2.26 -12.85 -11.63
CA HIS A 87 2.31 -12.88 -10.17
C HIS A 87 0.91 -12.57 -9.57
N PRO A 88 0.47 -13.20 -8.47
CA PRO A 88 -0.87 -12.99 -7.90
C PRO A 88 -1.25 -11.51 -7.64
N ILE A 89 -0.30 -10.69 -7.20
CA ILE A 89 -0.48 -9.23 -7.06
C ILE A 89 -0.76 -8.56 -8.42
N GLY A 90 -0.01 -8.95 -9.46
CA GLY A 90 -0.22 -8.44 -10.81
C GLY A 90 -1.56 -8.86 -11.38
N VAL A 91 -1.99 -10.11 -11.16
CA VAL A 91 -3.32 -10.58 -11.54
C VAL A 91 -4.38 -9.67 -10.94
N ALA A 92 -4.37 -9.47 -9.61
CA ALA A 92 -5.33 -8.60 -8.93
C ALA A 92 -5.32 -7.16 -9.48
N LEU A 93 -4.15 -6.57 -9.69
CA LEU A 93 -4.02 -5.22 -10.25
C LEU A 93 -4.57 -5.10 -11.68
N ASN A 94 -4.43 -6.13 -12.50
CA ASN A 94 -4.85 -6.11 -13.90
C ASN A 94 -6.33 -6.50 -14.08
N THR A 95 -6.91 -7.30 -13.19
CA THR A 95 -8.33 -7.72 -13.27
C THR A 95 -9.30 -6.80 -12.55
N THR A 96 -8.80 -5.88 -11.73
CA THR A 96 -9.62 -5.00 -10.88
C THR A 96 -9.68 -3.57 -11.45
N PRO A 97 -10.81 -2.86 -11.32
CA PRO A 97 -10.92 -1.44 -11.68
C PRO A 97 -9.83 -0.59 -11.01
N LYS A 98 -9.26 0.35 -11.79
CA LYS A 98 -8.24 1.29 -11.33
C LYS A 98 -8.74 2.71 -11.51
N TYR A 99 -8.47 3.55 -10.53
CA TYR A 99 -8.81 4.96 -10.52
C TYR A 99 -7.53 5.77 -10.35
N LEU A 100 -7.35 6.77 -11.20
CA LEU A 100 -6.17 7.63 -11.18
C LEU A 100 -6.57 9.07 -10.88
N THR A 101 -6.00 9.66 -9.84
CA THR A 101 -6.16 11.09 -9.57
C THR A 101 -5.20 11.89 -10.46
N SER A 102 -5.74 12.67 -11.40
CA SER A 102 -4.94 13.53 -12.28
C SER A 102 -5.73 14.66 -12.93
N THR A 103 -5.19 15.88 -12.87
CA THR A 103 -5.72 17.04 -13.58
C THR A 103 -5.24 17.13 -15.03
N ARG A 104 -4.10 16.49 -15.38
CA ARG A 104 -3.45 16.64 -16.69
C ARG A 104 -3.45 15.38 -17.54
N LEU A 105 -3.48 14.18 -16.95
CA LEU A 105 -3.51 12.94 -17.73
C LEU A 105 -4.94 12.72 -18.25
N THR A 106 -5.12 12.59 -19.56
CA THR A 106 -6.43 12.39 -20.18
C THR A 106 -6.63 10.99 -20.75
N ALA A 107 -5.56 10.35 -21.21
CA ALA A 107 -5.57 8.99 -21.75
C ALA A 107 -4.64 8.08 -20.91
N PRO A 108 -5.17 7.34 -19.92
CA PRO A 108 -4.39 6.37 -19.16
C PRO A 108 -4.02 5.17 -20.05
N GLY A 109 -2.74 4.77 -20.03
CA GLY A 109 -2.24 3.66 -20.86
C GLY A 109 -2.38 2.26 -20.23
N TRP A 110 -2.80 2.17 -18.97
CA TRP A 110 -3.05 0.90 -18.29
C TRP A 110 -4.53 0.56 -18.33
N GLU A 111 -4.86 -0.60 -18.88
CA GLU A 111 -6.24 -1.08 -19.06
C GLU A 111 -7.07 -1.05 -17.78
N GLY A 112 -8.37 -0.74 -17.90
CA GLY A 112 -9.30 -0.66 -16.78
C GLY A 112 -9.08 0.55 -15.87
N THR A 113 -8.42 1.61 -16.36
CA THR A 113 -8.17 2.84 -15.59
C THR A 113 -9.16 3.95 -15.92
N THR A 114 -9.80 4.51 -14.90
CA THR A 114 -10.62 5.72 -14.98
C THR A 114 -9.91 6.90 -14.32
N VAL A 115 -9.87 8.07 -14.98
CA VAL A 115 -9.24 9.28 -14.40
C VAL A 115 -10.25 10.06 -13.56
N LEU A 116 -9.90 10.33 -12.31
CA LEU A 116 -10.61 11.21 -11.39
C LEU A 116 -9.95 12.60 -11.39
N ARG A 117 -10.75 13.64 -11.65
CA ARG A 117 -10.24 15.01 -11.88
C ARG A 117 -10.00 15.81 -10.62
N ASP A 118 -10.75 15.52 -9.57
CA ASP A 118 -10.77 16.31 -8.35
C ASP A 118 -11.16 15.46 -7.13
N GLY A 119 -11.17 16.10 -5.96
CA GLY A 119 -11.57 15.46 -4.71
C GLY A 119 -13.06 15.14 -4.61
N ARG A 120 -13.93 15.75 -5.43
CA ARG A 120 -15.35 15.41 -5.47
C ARG A 120 -15.53 14.03 -6.07
N ALA A 121 -14.87 13.76 -7.19
CA ALA A 121 -14.90 12.45 -7.85
C ALA A 121 -14.39 11.32 -6.94
N ILE A 122 -13.40 11.60 -6.07
CA ILE A 122 -12.90 10.64 -5.07
C ILE A 122 -13.97 10.35 -4.02
N ARG A 123 -14.66 11.38 -3.50
CA ARG A 123 -15.76 11.20 -2.52
C ARG A 123 -16.92 10.43 -3.12
N GLU A 124 -17.31 10.76 -4.35
CA GLU A 124 -18.35 10.03 -5.08
C GLU A 124 -17.96 8.57 -5.29
N LEU A 125 -16.70 8.28 -5.62
CA LEU A 125 -16.20 6.91 -5.72
C LEU A 125 -16.29 6.18 -4.36
N LYS A 126 -15.82 6.80 -3.27
CA LYS A 126 -15.89 6.22 -1.92
C LYS A 126 -17.34 5.94 -1.49
N ALA A 127 -18.29 6.76 -1.92
CA ALA A 127 -19.71 6.61 -1.57
C ALA A 127 -20.45 5.53 -2.38
N ARG A 128 -19.85 5.00 -3.47
CA ARG A 128 -20.49 3.95 -4.27
C ARG A 128 -20.59 2.63 -3.48
N PRO A 129 -21.65 1.84 -3.71
CA PRO A 129 -21.65 0.45 -3.28
C PRO A 129 -20.45 -0.29 -3.88
N GLY A 130 -19.73 -0.98 -3.03
CA GLY A 130 -18.49 -1.69 -3.37
C GLY A 130 -17.80 -2.13 -2.09
N GLY A 131 -16.76 -2.97 -2.21
CA GLY A 131 -15.95 -3.35 -1.08
C GLY A 131 -14.68 -2.50 -0.96
N GLU A 132 -13.52 -3.15 -0.92
CA GLU A 132 -12.27 -2.53 -0.47
C GLU A 132 -11.62 -1.67 -1.58
N LEU A 133 -11.66 -0.34 -1.44
CA LEU A 133 -10.91 0.60 -2.27
C LEU A 133 -9.50 0.81 -1.68
N GLN A 134 -8.48 0.28 -2.33
CA GLN A 134 -7.11 0.31 -1.81
C GLN A 134 -6.23 1.41 -2.41
N VAL A 135 -5.39 2.00 -1.57
CA VAL A 135 -4.39 3.01 -1.94
C VAL A 135 -3.01 2.54 -1.50
N HIS A 136 -2.20 2.08 -2.44
CA HIS A 136 -0.80 1.66 -2.20
C HIS A 136 0.17 2.81 -2.45
N GLY A 137 -0.15 3.97 -1.87
CA GLY A 137 0.51 5.26 -2.10
C GLY A 137 -0.03 6.02 -3.31
N SER A 138 0.58 7.13 -3.72
CA SER A 138 1.76 7.78 -3.14
C SER A 138 1.47 8.47 -1.79
N GLY A 139 2.50 8.75 -1.00
CA GLY A 139 2.34 9.48 0.27
C GLY A 139 1.62 10.82 0.15
N VAL A 140 1.70 11.50 -1.00
CA VAL A 140 0.92 12.73 -1.27
C VAL A 140 -0.58 12.44 -1.29
N LEU A 141 -1.00 11.39 -2.01
CA LEU A 141 -2.40 11.00 -2.07
C LEU A 141 -2.89 10.49 -0.71
N THR A 142 -2.09 9.65 -0.04
CA THR A 142 -2.45 9.12 1.29
C THR A 142 -2.64 10.25 2.31
N ARG A 143 -1.75 11.25 2.34
CA ARG A 143 -1.91 12.42 3.20
C ARG A 143 -3.16 13.22 2.87
N TRP A 144 -3.42 13.49 1.60
CA TRP A 144 -4.61 14.21 1.18
C TRP A 144 -5.89 13.48 1.63
N LEU A 145 -5.93 12.14 1.54
CA LEU A 145 -7.06 11.34 2.02
C LEU A 145 -7.22 11.43 3.55
N LEU A 146 -6.12 11.40 4.30
CA LEU A 146 -6.14 11.56 5.76
C LEU A 146 -6.65 12.95 6.17
N GLU A 147 -6.15 14.01 5.52
CA GLU A 147 -6.57 15.41 5.76
C GLU A 147 -8.04 15.68 5.41
N ASN A 148 -8.68 14.80 4.64
CA ASN A 148 -10.07 14.94 4.21
C ASN A 148 -10.99 13.89 4.83
N ASP A 149 -10.54 13.16 5.86
CA ASP A 149 -11.29 12.11 6.56
C ASP A 149 -11.80 10.99 5.62
N LEU A 150 -11.00 10.66 4.61
CA LEU A 150 -11.36 9.67 3.58
C LEU A 150 -10.71 8.29 3.82
N VAL A 151 -9.93 8.12 4.87
CA VAL A 151 -9.30 6.84 5.23
C VAL A 151 -10.09 6.17 6.36
N ASP A 152 -10.52 4.92 6.14
CA ASP A 152 -11.21 4.14 7.17
C ASP A 152 -10.25 3.21 7.94
N GLU A 153 -9.23 2.71 7.24
CA GLU A 153 -8.24 1.78 7.79
C GLU A 153 -6.87 2.02 7.15
N MET A 154 -5.81 1.96 7.97
CA MET A 154 -4.43 2.12 7.54
C MET A 154 -3.63 0.89 7.96
N THR A 155 -3.13 0.13 6.98
CA THR A 155 -2.19 -0.96 7.22
C THR A 155 -0.76 -0.45 7.10
N LEU A 156 0.01 -0.49 8.19
CA LEU A 156 1.42 -0.15 8.23
C LEU A 156 2.26 -1.41 8.33
N ILE A 157 3.10 -1.65 7.31
CA ILE A 157 4.11 -2.70 7.31
C ILE A 157 5.46 -2.04 7.64
N VAL A 158 5.95 -2.22 8.86
CA VAL A 158 7.17 -1.57 9.36
C VAL A 158 8.33 -2.55 9.28
N ILE A 159 9.33 -2.20 8.48
CA ILE A 159 10.57 -2.95 8.36
C ILE A 159 11.55 -2.42 9.41
N PRO A 160 12.25 -3.28 10.19
CA PRO A 160 13.16 -2.86 11.26
C PRO A 160 14.47 -2.31 10.69
N VAL A 161 14.41 -1.11 10.08
CA VAL A 161 15.53 -0.40 9.48
C VAL A 161 15.43 1.10 9.73
N ILE A 162 16.57 1.74 10.00
CA ILE A 162 16.66 3.20 10.06
C ILE A 162 17.18 3.67 8.71
N VAL A 163 16.30 4.31 7.93
CA VAL A 163 16.63 4.82 6.58
C VAL A 163 17.35 6.17 6.65
N GLY A 164 17.13 6.94 7.72
CA GLY A 164 17.69 8.28 7.91
C GLY A 164 16.93 9.35 7.13
N GLN A 165 17.22 9.44 5.82
CA GLN A 165 16.62 10.44 4.92
C GLN A 165 15.69 9.80 3.87
N GLY A 166 14.66 10.53 3.45
CA GLY A 166 13.72 10.07 2.44
C GLY A 166 12.34 10.71 2.55
N ALA A 167 11.43 10.28 1.69
CA ALA A 167 10.03 10.68 1.75
C ALA A 167 9.37 10.15 3.04
N ARG A 168 8.71 11.05 3.79
CA ARG A 168 7.97 10.69 5.00
C ARG A 168 6.48 10.60 4.70
N LEU A 169 5.79 9.62 5.29
CA LEU A 169 4.33 9.56 5.25
C LEU A 169 3.75 10.72 6.07
N PHE A 170 4.27 10.92 7.29
CA PHE A 170 3.94 12.02 8.20
C PHE A 170 5.10 13.03 8.22
N PRO A 171 4.99 14.16 7.51
CA PRO A 171 5.98 15.22 7.51
C PRO A 171 5.92 16.03 8.82
N GLU A 172 6.92 16.89 9.02
CA GLU A 172 6.99 17.79 10.18
C GLU A 172 5.78 18.73 10.27
N THR A 173 5.28 19.18 9.12
CA THR A 173 4.08 20.01 9.00
C THR A 173 2.91 19.19 8.45
N GLY A 174 2.24 18.44 9.32
CA GLY A 174 1.07 17.63 8.99
C GLY A 174 0.00 17.66 10.09
N PRO A 175 -1.22 17.19 9.82
CA PRO A 175 -2.26 17.10 10.83
C PRO A 175 -1.87 16.12 11.94
N ASP A 176 -2.33 16.40 13.15
CA ASP A 176 -2.30 15.47 14.26
C ASP A 176 -3.42 14.43 14.10
N LEU A 177 -3.09 13.15 14.30
CA LEU A 177 -4.03 12.06 14.08
C LEU A 177 -3.91 10.99 15.17
N GLY A 178 -4.99 10.82 15.93
CA GLY A 178 -5.19 9.69 16.82
C GLY A 178 -5.45 8.42 16.00
N LEU A 179 -4.97 7.28 16.52
CA LEU A 179 -5.11 5.99 15.86
C LEU A 179 -5.56 4.93 16.88
N ASP A 180 -6.59 4.17 16.52
CA ASP A 180 -6.99 2.97 17.25
C ASP A 180 -6.36 1.74 16.60
N LEU A 181 -5.69 0.91 17.39
CA LEU A 181 -5.10 -0.34 16.91
C LEU A 181 -6.19 -1.40 16.72
N ALA A 182 -6.39 -1.83 15.48
CA ALA A 182 -7.35 -2.87 15.11
C ALA A 182 -6.71 -4.26 15.02
N GLU A 183 -5.47 -4.35 14.54
CA GLU A 183 -4.71 -5.61 14.43
C GLU A 183 -3.21 -5.31 14.61
N SER A 184 -2.48 -6.23 15.23
CA SER A 184 -1.03 -6.16 15.42
C SER A 184 -0.42 -7.53 15.28
N ARG A 185 0.64 -7.65 14.48
CA ARG A 185 1.44 -8.87 14.39
C ARG A 185 2.88 -8.57 14.02
N VAL A 186 3.74 -9.54 14.32
CA VAL A 186 5.18 -9.47 14.08
C VAL A 186 5.60 -10.80 13.45
N ASP A 187 6.31 -10.72 12.34
CA ASP A 187 6.85 -11.92 11.69
C ASP A 187 8.16 -12.38 12.34
N SER A 188 8.66 -13.56 11.94
CA SER A 188 9.89 -14.15 12.52
C SER A 188 11.16 -13.32 12.28
N LYS A 189 11.05 -12.25 11.48
CA LYS A 189 12.14 -11.41 10.99
C LYS A 189 12.05 -9.99 11.54
N GLY A 190 11.07 -9.73 12.40
CA GLY A 190 10.84 -8.46 13.07
C GLY A 190 10.11 -7.42 12.22
N VAL A 191 9.51 -7.81 11.09
CA VAL A 191 8.58 -6.94 10.37
C VAL A 191 7.29 -6.89 11.16
N THR A 192 6.81 -5.69 11.48
CA THR A 192 5.52 -5.52 12.15
C THR A 192 4.45 -5.12 11.15
N ILE A 193 3.25 -5.66 11.31
CA ILE A 193 2.09 -5.34 10.49
C ILE A 193 0.99 -4.87 11.42
N GLN A 194 0.73 -3.57 11.38
CA GLN A 194 -0.23 -2.90 12.25
C GLN A 194 -1.38 -2.37 11.41
N VAL A 195 -2.61 -2.68 11.80
CA VAL A 195 -3.82 -2.13 11.19
C VAL A 195 -4.40 -1.12 12.16
N TYR A 196 -4.53 0.13 11.71
CA TYR A 196 -5.05 1.23 12.51
C TYR A 196 -6.33 1.80 11.90
N ARG A 197 -7.21 2.34 12.74
CA ARG A 197 -8.32 3.20 12.32
C ARG A 197 -8.05 4.64 12.76
N PRO A 198 -8.25 5.64 11.88
CA PRO A 198 -8.25 7.04 12.29
C PRO A 198 -9.26 7.30 13.41
N ALA A 199 -8.82 7.93 14.49
CA ALA A 199 -9.62 8.22 15.69
C ALA A 199 -9.83 9.74 15.92
N GLY A 200 -9.66 10.54 14.87
CA GLY A 200 -9.77 12.00 14.95
C GLY A 200 -8.53 12.65 15.61
N ARG A 201 -8.71 13.82 16.22
CA ARG A 201 -7.61 14.54 16.87
C ARG A 201 -7.15 13.84 18.15
N PRO A 202 -5.84 13.67 18.36
CA PRO A 202 -5.31 13.14 19.61
C PRO A 202 -5.56 14.10 20.78
N GLN A 203 -5.67 13.52 21.98
CA GLN A 203 -5.72 14.28 23.23
C GLN A 203 -4.31 14.45 23.79
N TYR A 204 -3.99 15.66 24.22
CA TYR A 204 -2.70 16.00 24.83
C TYR A 204 -2.91 16.33 26.30
N ALA A 205 -2.03 15.82 27.16
CA ALA A 205 -2.04 16.19 28.56
C ALA A 205 -1.78 17.70 28.72
N THR A 206 -2.68 18.41 29.38
CA THR A 206 -2.45 19.80 29.80
C THR A 206 -1.66 19.79 31.09
N THR A 207 -0.43 20.33 31.08
CA THR A 207 0.37 20.52 32.28
C THR A 207 -0.37 21.49 33.21
N THR A 208 -1.11 20.96 34.18
CA THR A 208 -1.53 21.77 35.33
C THR A 208 -0.34 21.79 36.27
N GLN A 209 0.46 22.86 36.21
CA GLN A 209 1.44 23.11 37.27
C GLN A 209 0.66 23.48 38.53
N SER A 210 0.75 22.60 39.53
CA SER A 210 0.40 22.85 40.93
C SER A 210 1.51 23.61 41.64
#